data_AF-B2KET9-F1
#
_entry.id   AF-B2KET9-F1
#
_cell.length_a   1.000
_cell.length_b   1.000
_cell.length_c   1.000
_cell.angle_alpha   90.00
_cell.angle_beta   90.00
_cell.angle_gamma   90.00
#
_symmetry.space_group_name_H-M   'P 1'
#
loop_
_entity.id
_entity.type
_entity.pdbx_description
1 polymer ?
#
loop_
_entity_poly.entity_id
_entity_poly.type
_entity_poly.pdbx_seq_one_letter_code
_entity_poly.pdbx_strand_id
1 'polypeptide(L)'
;MKKGFTLIELLVVVLIIGILAAIALPQYNSAVAKARATEAFVNGKALNSAIQRWMLQNGAISATNRPKFEDLDIELSGVTYTTSYNARAKYWDYDTRETSITCIRSTMGTSPQSVIYEICFNANTNEIICLAELNKDNAEKLCKTLGGKERQKTGSWTYYTIAN
;
A
#
# COMPACT_ATOMS: atom_id res chain seq x y z
N MET A 1 57.69 12.13 -0.29
CA MET A 1 56.97 11.78 -1.54
C MET A 1 55.59 11.25 -1.16
N LYS A 2 54.51 11.95 -1.52
CA LYS A 2 53.15 11.48 -1.27
C LYS A 2 52.88 10.31 -2.23
N LYS A 3 52.59 9.11 -1.69
CA LYS A 3 52.09 7.98 -2.49
C LYS A 3 50.76 8.39 -3.10
N GLY A 4 50.74 8.62 -4.41
CA GLY A 4 49.50 8.84 -5.16
C GLY A 4 48.78 7.52 -5.39
N PHE A 5 47.45 7.54 -5.34
CA PHE A 5 46.61 6.42 -5.75
C PHE A 5 46.84 6.10 -7.22
N THR A 6 46.90 4.82 -7.60
CA THR A 6 47.03 4.44 -9.00
C THR A 6 45.68 4.48 -9.71
N LEU A 7 45.69 4.81 -11.00
CA LEU A 7 44.47 4.79 -11.83
C LEU A 7 43.84 3.39 -11.91
N ILE A 8 44.67 2.34 -11.85
CA ILE A 8 44.20 0.96 -11.87
C ILE A 8 43.49 0.58 -10.57
N GLU A 9 43.98 1.04 -9.41
CA GLU A 9 43.30 0.82 -8.13
C GLU A 9 41.91 1.46 -8.13
N LEU A 10 41.79 2.67 -8.68
CA LEU A 10 40.50 3.36 -8.74
C LEU A 10 39.53 2.68 -9.73
N LEU A 11 40.04 2.15 -10.85
CA LEU A 11 39.22 1.47 -11.86
C LEU A 11 38.62 0.16 -11.31
N VAL A 12 39.40 -0.65 -10.60
CA VAL A 12 38.89 -1.90 -9.99
C VAL A 12 37.84 -1.60 -8.92
N VAL A 13 38.02 -0.53 -8.13
CA VAL A 13 37.03 -0.13 -7.10
C VAL A 13 35.70 0.25 -7.75
N VAL A 14 35.71 1.07 -8.81
CA VAL A 14 34.48 1.46 -9.52
C VAL A 14 33.79 0.24 -10.15
N LEU A 15 34.57 -0.71 -10.69
CA LEU A 15 34.04 -1.95 -11.24
C LEU A 15 33.32 -2.79 -10.18
N ILE A 16 33.93 -2.97 -9.00
CA ILE A 16 33.32 -3.73 -7.90
C ILE A 16 32.04 -3.02 -7.41
N ILE A 17 32.08 -1.69 -7.21
CA ILE A 17 30.89 -0.91 -6.82
C ILE A 17 29.77 -1.04 -7.86
N GLY A 18 30.12 -1.04 -9.15
CA GLY A 18 29.15 -1.23 -10.24
C GLY A 18 28.40 -2.56 -10.17
N ILE A 19 29.11 -3.66 -9.92
CA ILE A 19 28.50 -5.00 -9.76
C ILE A 19 27.59 -5.05 -8.53
N LEU A 20 28.07 -4.52 -7.39
CA LEU A 20 27.27 -4.50 -6.15
C LEU A 20 26.01 -3.65 -6.31
N ALA A 21 26.10 -2.48 -6.97
CA ALA A 21 24.96 -1.60 -7.21
C ALA A 21 23.88 -2.25 -8.09
N ALA A 22 24.27 -3.00 -9.13
CA ALA A 22 23.34 -3.68 -10.02
C ALA A 22 22.44 -4.70 -9.30
N ILE A 23 22.98 -5.39 -8.29
CA ILE A 23 22.24 -6.37 -7.48
C ILE A 23 21.46 -5.66 -6.35
N ALA A 24 22.08 -4.67 -5.70
CA ALA A 24 21.51 -4.01 -4.54
C ALA A 24 20.28 -3.13 -4.85
N LEU A 25 20.29 -2.42 -6.00
CA LEU A 25 19.21 -1.51 -6.37
C LEU A 25 17.81 -2.17 -6.50
N PRO A 26 17.63 -3.28 -7.25
CA PRO A 26 16.32 -3.91 -7.35
C PRO A 26 15.83 -4.46 -6.00
N GLN A 27 16.74 -5.01 -5.19
CA GLN A 27 16.43 -5.49 -3.84
C GLN A 27 15.99 -4.35 -2.92
N TYR A 28 16.73 -3.23 -2.94
CA TYR A 28 16.39 -2.04 -2.16
C TYR A 28 15.01 -1.48 -2.54
N ASN A 29 14.71 -1.35 -3.83
CA ASN A 29 13.42 -0.86 -4.30
C ASN A 29 12.25 -1.76 -3.86
N SER A 30 12.43 -3.08 -3.92
CA SER A 30 11.44 -4.05 -3.42
C SER A 30 11.22 -3.93 -1.91
N ALA A 31 12.30 -3.79 -1.13
CA ALA A 31 12.22 -3.61 0.32
C ALA A 31 11.49 -2.30 0.69
N VAL A 32 11.77 -1.20 0.01
CA VAL A 32 11.09 0.09 0.21
C VAL A 32 9.61 0.00 -0.17
N ALA A 33 9.27 -0.68 -1.27
CA ALA A 33 7.88 -0.89 -1.67
C ALA A 33 7.10 -1.69 -0.63
N LYS A 34 7.71 -2.77 -0.09
CA LYS A 34 7.13 -3.56 0.99
C LYS A 34 6.93 -2.75 2.26
N ALA A 35 7.93 -1.97 2.68
CA ALA A 35 7.83 -1.13 3.87
C ALA A 35 6.67 -0.13 3.78
N ARG A 36 6.53 0.54 2.62
CA ARG A 36 5.41 1.45 2.35
C ARG A 36 4.07 0.73 2.43
N ALA A 37 3.98 -0.49 1.90
CA ALA A 37 2.74 -1.26 1.91
C ALA A 37 2.35 -1.70 3.32
N THR A 38 3.32 -2.08 4.14
CA THR A 38 3.10 -2.39 5.55
C THR A 38 2.63 -1.16 6.33
N GLU A 39 3.23 0.00 6.11
CA GLU A 39 2.80 1.27 6.72
C GLU A 39 1.33 1.57 6.39
N ALA A 40 0.97 1.51 5.12
CA ALA A 40 -0.40 1.70 4.66
C ALA A 40 -1.36 0.66 5.27
N PHE A 41 -0.98 -0.62 5.29
CA PHE A 41 -1.78 -1.68 5.87
C PHE A 41 -2.08 -1.44 7.36
N VAL A 42 -1.10 -0.99 8.14
CA VAL A 42 -1.29 -0.65 9.56
C VAL A 42 -2.26 0.51 9.72
N ASN A 43 -2.08 1.58 8.94
CA ASN A 43 -3.00 2.73 8.97
C ASN A 43 -4.42 2.33 8.53
N GLY A 44 -4.55 1.48 7.53
CA GLY A 44 -5.84 0.94 7.08
C GLY A 44 -6.52 0.09 8.15
N LYS A 45 -5.78 -0.74 8.89
CA LYS A 45 -6.34 -1.52 10.01
C LYS A 45 -6.79 -0.62 11.16
N ALA A 46 -6.02 0.43 11.46
CA ALA A 46 -6.42 1.43 12.45
C ALA A 46 -7.70 2.16 12.02
N LEU A 47 -7.79 2.56 10.75
CA LEU A 47 -8.96 3.21 10.16
C LEU A 47 -10.19 2.29 10.19
N ASN A 48 -10.04 1.03 9.75
CA ASN A 48 -11.11 0.04 9.85
C ASN A 48 -11.59 -0.13 11.30
N SER A 49 -10.68 -0.15 12.27
CA SER A 49 -11.05 -0.25 13.69
C SER A 49 -11.85 0.97 14.18
N ALA A 50 -11.50 2.19 13.74
CA ALA A 50 -12.27 3.39 14.03
C ALA A 50 -13.67 3.34 13.40
N ILE A 51 -13.76 2.86 12.16
CA ILE A 51 -15.02 2.67 11.45
C ILE A 51 -15.91 1.64 12.18
N GLN A 52 -15.34 0.52 12.63
CA GLN A 52 -16.09 -0.46 13.43
C GLN A 52 -16.71 0.19 14.68
N ARG A 53 -15.94 1.05 15.38
CA ARG A 53 -16.46 1.79 16.54
C ARG A 53 -17.58 2.75 16.15
N TRP A 54 -17.43 3.47 15.05
CA TRP A 54 -18.48 4.34 14.52
C TRP A 54 -19.76 3.57 14.16
N MET A 55 -19.63 2.36 13.60
CA MET A 55 -20.76 1.50 13.25
C MET A 55 -21.54 1.01 14.46
N LEU A 56 -20.91 0.89 15.64
CA LEU A 56 -21.62 0.53 16.88
C LEU A 56 -22.67 1.59 17.27
N GLN A 57 -22.48 2.85 16.85
CA GLN A 57 -23.37 3.96 17.16
C GLN A 57 -24.33 4.28 16.00
N ASN A 58 -23.85 4.17 14.77
CA ASN A 58 -24.55 4.64 13.56
C ASN A 58 -25.11 3.50 12.70
N GLY A 59 -24.87 2.24 13.07
CA GLY A 59 -25.28 1.06 12.32
C GLY A 59 -24.35 0.69 11.17
N ALA A 60 -24.77 -0.31 10.40
CA ALA A 60 -23.98 -0.85 9.29
C ALA A 60 -23.80 0.15 8.14
N ILE A 61 -22.73 -0.01 7.38
CA ILE A 61 -22.40 0.94 6.32
C ILE A 61 -23.14 0.59 5.03
N SER A 62 -23.74 1.63 4.44
CA SER A 62 -24.57 1.57 3.25
C SER A 62 -24.28 2.77 2.34
N ALA A 63 -24.94 2.82 1.18
CA ALA A 63 -24.77 3.93 0.23
C ALA A 63 -25.14 5.31 0.83
N THR A 64 -26.03 5.34 1.82
CA THR A 64 -26.50 6.56 2.50
C THR A 64 -25.93 6.75 3.89
N ASN A 65 -25.35 5.70 4.50
CA ASN A 65 -24.82 5.72 5.85
C ASN A 65 -23.36 5.30 5.84
N ARG A 66 -22.45 6.28 5.84
CA ARG A 66 -21.00 6.05 5.77
C ARG A 66 -20.25 7.12 6.56
N PRO A 67 -19.17 6.77 7.27
CA PRO A 67 -18.41 7.71 8.07
C PRO A 67 -17.60 8.65 7.18
N LYS A 68 -17.61 9.93 7.52
CA LYS A 68 -16.58 10.87 7.07
C LYS A 68 -15.36 10.74 7.99
N PHE A 69 -14.20 11.18 7.53
CA PHE A 69 -13.00 11.24 8.35
C PHE A 69 -13.17 12.09 9.61
N GLU A 70 -13.98 13.15 9.56
CA GLU A 70 -14.31 13.99 10.72
C GLU A 70 -15.17 13.29 11.78
N ASP A 71 -15.87 12.20 11.41
CA ASP A 71 -16.72 11.43 12.32
C ASP A 71 -15.94 10.30 13.04
N LEU A 72 -14.67 10.08 12.65
CA LEU A 72 -13.85 8.98 13.13
C LEU A 72 -12.89 9.45 14.23
N ASP A 73 -12.76 8.64 15.27
CA ASP A 73 -11.86 8.86 16.40
C ASP A 73 -10.42 8.42 16.09
N ILE A 74 -9.88 8.89 14.96
CA ILE A 74 -8.54 8.55 14.50
C ILE A 74 -7.85 9.73 13.80
N GLU A 75 -6.56 9.88 14.08
CA GLU A 75 -5.69 10.78 13.34
C GLU A 75 -4.64 9.96 12.58
N LEU A 76 -4.56 10.17 11.27
CA LEU A 76 -3.58 9.52 10.42
C LEU A 76 -2.37 10.44 10.20
N SER A 77 -1.19 9.99 10.61
CA SER A 77 0.05 10.77 10.44
C SER A 77 0.51 10.77 8.97
N GLY A 78 1.05 11.90 8.51
CA GLY A 78 1.59 12.04 7.15
C GLY A 78 0.54 12.05 6.05
N VAL A 79 -0.72 12.34 6.39
CA VAL A 79 -1.85 12.36 5.48
C VAL A 79 -2.41 13.77 5.35
N THR A 80 -2.86 14.14 4.14
CA THR A 80 -3.65 15.34 3.88
C THR A 80 -5.10 14.95 3.60
N TYR A 81 -6.04 15.45 4.39
CA TYR A 81 -7.47 15.27 4.12
C TYR A 81 -7.87 16.12 2.91
N THR A 82 -8.27 15.47 1.82
CA THR A 82 -8.61 16.14 0.55
C THR A 82 -10.11 16.39 0.43
N THR A 83 -10.94 15.54 1.02
CA THR A 83 -12.39 15.71 1.17
C THR A 83 -12.84 15.11 2.50
N SER A 84 -14.11 15.27 2.86
CA SER A 84 -14.69 14.61 4.05
C SER A 84 -14.55 13.08 4.03
N TYR A 85 -14.35 12.46 2.87
CA TYR A 85 -14.25 11.00 2.74
C TYR A 85 -12.89 10.53 2.20
N ASN A 86 -11.99 11.45 1.87
CA ASN A 86 -10.72 11.12 1.25
C ASN A 86 -9.55 11.73 2.00
N ALA A 87 -8.50 10.92 2.17
CA ALA A 87 -7.26 11.34 2.76
C ALA A 87 -6.10 10.80 1.91
N ARG A 88 -5.08 11.61 1.63
CA ARG A 88 -3.97 11.27 0.73
C ARG A 88 -2.65 11.33 1.48
N ALA A 89 -1.94 10.21 1.54
CA ALA A 89 -0.53 10.14 1.89
C ALA A 89 0.35 10.26 0.63
N LYS A 90 1.66 10.28 0.81
CA LYS A 90 2.62 10.40 -0.31
C LYS A 90 2.49 9.31 -1.38
N TYR A 91 2.13 8.09 -1.01
CA TYR A 91 2.07 6.93 -1.92
C TYR A 91 0.69 6.25 -1.94
N TRP A 92 -0.26 6.75 -1.16
CA TRP A 92 -1.48 6.04 -0.80
C TRP A 92 -2.65 6.99 -0.67
N ASP A 93 -3.82 6.52 -1.08
CA ASP A 93 -5.09 7.19 -0.86
C ASP A 93 -5.97 6.35 0.06
N TYR A 94 -6.74 7.00 0.92
CA TYR A 94 -7.74 6.40 1.78
C TYR A 94 -9.11 6.94 1.38
N ASP A 95 -10.10 6.05 1.24
CA ASP A 95 -11.48 6.38 0.86
C ASP A 95 -12.47 5.63 1.75
N THR A 96 -13.42 6.35 2.35
CA THR A 96 -14.47 5.80 3.21
C THR A 96 -15.85 5.72 2.53
N ARG A 97 -15.94 5.92 1.20
CA ARG A 97 -17.22 6.00 0.47
C ARG A 97 -17.82 4.68 0.04
N GLU A 98 -17.01 3.65 -0.13
CA GLU A 98 -17.42 2.35 -0.70
C GLU A 98 -17.90 1.37 0.38
N THR A 99 -18.45 0.21 0.02
CA THR A 99 -18.79 -0.86 0.99
C THR A 99 -17.55 -1.54 1.58
N SER A 100 -16.39 -1.34 0.93
CA SER A 100 -15.05 -1.50 1.48
C SER A 100 -14.49 -0.13 1.80
N ILE A 101 -14.21 0.15 3.07
CA ILE A 101 -14.20 1.54 3.60
C ILE A 101 -12.79 2.06 3.80
N THR A 102 -11.83 1.36 3.21
CA THR A 102 -10.45 1.81 3.16
C THR A 102 -9.86 1.05 2.01
N CYS A 103 -9.84 1.66 0.83
CA CYS A 103 -9.17 1.07 -0.32
C CYS A 103 -7.88 1.86 -0.57
N ILE A 104 -6.76 1.24 -0.19
CA ILE A 104 -5.44 1.86 -0.25
C ILE A 104 -4.82 1.62 -1.61
N ARG A 105 -4.77 2.65 -2.46
CA ARG A 105 -4.21 2.56 -3.82
C ARG A 105 -2.73 2.90 -3.85
N SER A 106 -1.90 1.99 -4.36
CA SER A 106 -0.48 2.27 -4.62
C SER A 106 -0.30 3.06 -5.91
N THR A 107 0.05 4.34 -5.80
CA THR A 107 0.32 5.23 -6.94
C THR A 107 1.76 5.10 -7.46
N MET A 108 2.22 3.86 -7.66
CA MET A 108 3.54 3.62 -8.27
C MET A 108 3.48 3.81 -9.79
N GLY A 109 3.51 5.07 -10.24
CA GLY A 109 3.65 5.44 -11.65
C GLY A 109 3.12 6.84 -11.92
N THR A 110 3.86 7.63 -12.69
CA THR A 110 3.66 9.07 -12.95
C THR A 110 2.37 9.39 -13.73
N SER A 111 1.19 9.25 -13.09
CA SER A 111 -0.18 9.61 -13.55
C SER A 111 -0.71 8.86 -14.79
N PRO A 112 -2.03 8.90 -15.11
CA PRO A 112 -3.18 9.36 -14.32
C PRO A 112 -4.10 8.20 -13.83
N GLN A 113 -3.72 6.92 -13.99
CA GLN A 113 -4.51 5.74 -13.58
C GLN A 113 -3.66 4.57 -13.02
N SER A 114 -2.54 4.84 -12.35
CA SER A 114 -1.67 3.78 -11.83
C SER A 114 -2.24 3.17 -10.53
N VAL A 115 -2.85 1.98 -10.64
CA VAL A 115 -3.21 1.13 -9.49
C VAL A 115 -2.50 -0.21 -9.63
N ILE A 116 -1.41 -0.42 -8.88
CA ILE A 116 -0.65 -1.69 -8.96
C ILE A 116 -1.26 -2.75 -8.04
N TYR A 117 -1.83 -2.33 -6.92
CA TYR A 117 -2.65 -3.16 -6.05
C TYR A 117 -3.49 -2.22 -5.16
N GLU A 118 -4.52 -2.77 -4.56
CA GLU A 118 -5.45 -2.09 -3.66
C GLU A 118 -5.70 -2.98 -2.44
N ILE A 119 -5.70 -2.39 -1.25
CA ILE A 119 -6.05 -3.12 -0.02
C ILE A 119 -7.35 -2.52 0.50
N CYS A 120 -8.41 -3.32 0.49
CA CYS A 120 -9.76 -2.95 0.86
C CYS A 120 -10.16 -3.64 2.17
N PHE A 121 -10.63 -2.86 3.15
CA PHE A 121 -11.18 -3.37 4.41
C PHE A 121 -12.71 -3.33 4.34
N ASN A 122 -13.34 -4.50 4.39
CA ASN A 122 -14.80 -4.57 4.46
C ASN A 122 -15.22 -4.45 5.93
N ALA A 123 -15.77 -3.30 6.31
CA ALA A 123 -16.17 -3.08 7.69
C ALA A 123 -17.44 -3.89 8.07
N ASN A 124 -18.29 -4.25 7.12
CA ASN A 124 -19.49 -5.03 7.43
C ASN A 124 -19.16 -6.50 7.74
N THR A 125 -18.22 -7.10 7.01
CA THR A 125 -17.81 -8.51 7.21
C THR A 125 -16.52 -8.67 8.01
N ASN A 126 -15.82 -7.57 8.29
CA ASN A 126 -14.48 -7.55 8.86
C ASN A 126 -13.45 -8.37 8.04
N GLU A 127 -13.69 -8.51 6.73
CA GLU A 127 -12.78 -9.17 5.78
C GLU A 127 -11.78 -8.15 5.22
N ILE A 128 -10.52 -8.55 5.11
CA ILE A 128 -9.48 -7.76 4.44
C ILE A 128 -9.23 -8.37 3.06
N ILE A 129 -9.34 -7.57 2.01
CA ILE A 129 -9.18 -7.98 0.62
C ILE A 129 -8.00 -7.21 0.02
N CYS A 130 -7.09 -7.91 -0.63
CA CYS A 130 -6.03 -7.31 -1.44
C CYS A 130 -6.29 -7.64 -2.91
N LEU A 131 -6.43 -6.61 -3.72
CA LEU A 131 -6.61 -6.72 -5.16
C LEU A 131 -5.27 -6.42 -5.83
N ALA A 132 -4.74 -7.35 -6.61
CA ALA A 132 -3.53 -7.16 -7.40
C ALA A 132 -3.89 -7.07 -8.89
N GLU A 133 -3.30 -6.13 -9.62
CA GLU A 133 -3.51 -6.05 -11.06
C GLU A 133 -2.90 -7.29 -11.75
N LEU A 134 -3.62 -7.87 -12.71
CA LEU A 134 -3.19 -9.07 -13.44
C LEU A 134 -1.88 -8.82 -14.20
N ASN A 135 -1.04 -9.86 -14.24
CA ASN A 135 0.27 -9.84 -14.90
C ASN A 135 1.26 -8.81 -14.30
N LYS A 136 1.01 -8.34 -13.07
CA LYS A 136 1.95 -7.55 -12.28
C LYS A 136 2.54 -8.40 -11.16
N ASP A 137 3.66 -9.06 -11.41
CA ASP A 137 4.34 -9.93 -10.44
C ASP A 137 4.57 -9.27 -9.08
N ASN A 138 4.90 -7.98 -9.07
CA ASN A 138 5.14 -7.23 -7.84
C ASN A 138 3.86 -7.05 -7.01
N ALA A 139 2.69 -6.93 -7.65
CA ALA A 139 1.40 -6.78 -7.00
C ALA A 139 0.96 -8.08 -6.32
N GLU A 140 1.01 -9.19 -7.07
CA GLU A 140 0.62 -10.50 -6.54
C GLU A 140 1.55 -10.94 -5.41
N LYS A 141 2.87 -10.75 -5.57
CA LYS A 141 3.85 -11.05 -4.52
C LYS A 141 3.58 -10.24 -3.26
N LEU A 142 3.16 -8.98 -3.39
CA LEU A 142 2.83 -8.17 -2.25
C LEU A 142 1.59 -8.67 -1.51
N CYS A 143 0.47 -8.90 -2.21
CA CYS A 143 -0.73 -9.44 -1.57
C CYS A 143 -0.46 -10.77 -0.86
N LYS A 144 0.34 -11.66 -1.46
CA LYS A 144 0.80 -12.92 -0.84
C LYS A 144 1.67 -12.67 0.39
N THR A 145 2.57 -11.66 0.34
CA THR A 145 3.44 -11.29 1.48
C THR A 145 2.65 -10.73 2.67
N LEU A 146 1.50 -10.10 2.43
CA LEU A 146 0.57 -9.67 3.47
C LEU A 146 -0.28 -10.82 4.04
N GLY A 147 -0.01 -12.08 3.64
CA GLY A 147 -0.77 -13.25 4.08
C GLY A 147 -2.01 -13.53 3.24
N GLY A 148 -2.15 -12.88 2.09
CA GLY A 148 -3.29 -13.04 1.20
C GLY A 148 -3.36 -14.44 0.57
N LYS A 149 -4.50 -15.09 0.69
CA LYS A 149 -4.83 -16.33 -0.03
C LYS A 149 -5.64 -15.98 -1.27
N GLU A 150 -5.20 -16.46 -2.43
CA GLU A 150 -5.89 -16.22 -3.69
C GLU A 150 -7.30 -16.81 -3.65
N ARG A 151 -8.28 -15.99 -4.00
CA ARG A 151 -9.71 -16.37 -3.98
C ARG A 151 -10.23 -16.55 -5.40
N GLN A 152 -10.01 -15.55 -6.26
CA GLN A 152 -10.53 -15.53 -7.62
C GLN A 152 -9.75 -14.54 -8.50
N LYS A 153 -9.88 -14.71 -9.83
CA LYS A 153 -9.42 -13.73 -10.83
C LYS A 153 -10.63 -13.21 -11.60
N THR A 154 -10.79 -11.90 -11.68
CA THR A 154 -11.94 -11.27 -12.35
C THR A 154 -11.51 -9.98 -13.04
N GLY A 155 -11.80 -9.87 -14.34
CA GLY A 155 -11.39 -8.71 -15.14
C GLY A 155 -9.86 -8.58 -15.15
N SER A 156 -9.36 -7.40 -14.82
CA SER A 156 -7.93 -7.09 -14.71
C SER A 156 -7.33 -7.34 -13.31
N TRP A 157 -8.03 -8.05 -12.42
CA TRP A 157 -7.64 -8.16 -11.00
C TRP A 157 -7.59 -9.61 -10.50
N THR A 158 -6.60 -9.90 -9.65
CA THR A 158 -6.53 -11.08 -8.79
C THR A 158 -6.90 -10.69 -7.36
N TYR A 159 -7.85 -11.40 -6.76
CA TYR A 159 -8.38 -11.12 -5.42
C TYR A 159 -7.74 -12.05 -4.41
N TYR A 160 -7.24 -11.47 -3.33
CA TYR A 160 -6.66 -12.18 -2.19
C TYR A 160 -7.43 -11.83 -0.93
N THR A 161 -7.79 -12.83 -0.13
CA THR A 161 -8.33 -12.60 1.22
C THR A 161 -7.20 -12.71 2.24
N ILE A 162 -7.08 -11.71 3.11
CA ILE A 162 -6.11 -11.65 4.20
C ILE A 162 -6.84 -11.94 5.52
N ALA A 163 -6.29 -12.83 6.34
CA ALA A 163 -6.81 -13.08 7.68
C ALA A 163 -6.61 -11.85 8.58
N ASN A 164 -7.64 -11.50 9.37
CA ASN A 164 -7.63 -10.33 10.26
C ASN A 164 -6.71 -10.54 11.48
#